data_AF-A0A7S1WV29-F1
#
_entry.id   AF-A0A7S1WV29-F1
#
_cell.length_a   1.000
_cell.length_b   1.000
_cell.length_c   1.000
_cell.angle_alpha   90.00
_cell.angle_beta   90.00
_cell.angle_gamma   90.00
#
_symmetry.space_group_name_H-M   'P 1'
#
loop_
_entity.id
_entity.type
_entity.pdbx_description
1 polymer ?
#
loop_
_entity_poly.entity_id
_entity_poly.type
_entity_poly.pdbx_seq_one_letter_code
_entity_poly.pdbx_strand_id
1 'polypeptide(L)'
;PEQEDGALSITARAKEVTADLIVDIHVFMLEELKKFVREFADIQDRAKYDLKTVGIVSQAVLDSKVGQKYSLASEDMEGSIMLNKDKLMKDMKFMQTHMEMQQVMQGFLGAAM
;
A
#
# COMPACT_ATOMS: atom_id res chain seq x y z
N PRO A 1 28.04 -17.90 15.39
CA PRO A 1 28.36 -16.49 15.73
C PRO A 1 28.61 -15.69 14.45
N GLU A 2 27.88 -14.67 14.06
CA GLU A 2 26.92 -13.74 14.68
C GLU A 2 26.04 -13.25 13.49
N GLN A 3 24.71 -13.44 13.55
CA GLN A 3 23.69 -12.37 13.44
C GLN A 3 24.22 -10.97 13.08
N GLU A 4 23.74 -10.41 11.96
CA GLU A 4 23.49 -9.00 11.61
C GLU A 4 23.36 -8.95 10.06
N ASP A 5 22.37 -8.37 9.39
CA ASP A 5 21.56 -7.20 9.69
C ASP A 5 20.29 -7.24 8.80
N GLY A 6 19.16 -6.78 9.33
CA GLY A 6 17.88 -6.65 8.63
C GLY A 6 17.87 -5.49 7.64
N ALA A 7 18.88 -5.41 6.78
CA ALA A 7 18.91 -4.47 5.69
C ALA A 7 17.90 -4.93 4.64
N LEU A 8 16.90 -4.09 4.34
CA LEU A 8 16.07 -4.19 3.14
C LEU A 8 16.99 -4.39 1.93
N SER A 9 17.15 -5.64 1.51
CA SER A 9 17.98 -5.97 0.36
C SER A 9 17.25 -5.45 -0.87
N ILE A 10 17.72 -4.34 -1.43
CA ILE A 10 17.17 -3.80 -2.67
C ILE A 10 17.35 -4.87 -3.75
N THR A 11 16.24 -5.49 -4.11
CA THR A 11 16.20 -6.60 -5.06
C THR A 11 16.56 -6.11 -6.47
N ALA A 12 16.93 -7.04 -7.35
CA ALA A 12 17.11 -6.70 -8.77
C ALA A 12 15.82 -6.12 -9.36
N ARG A 13 14.66 -6.65 -8.94
CA ARG A 13 13.37 -6.16 -9.41
C ARG A 13 13.06 -4.74 -8.95
N ALA A 14 13.44 -4.39 -7.71
CA ALA A 14 13.23 -3.03 -7.20
C ALA A 14 13.90 -1.95 -8.06
N LYS A 15 15.02 -2.28 -8.72
CA LYS A 15 15.76 -1.35 -9.59
C LYS A 15 15.11 -1.15 -10.96
N GLU A 16 14.26 -2.08 -11.38
CA GLU A 16 13.61 -2.06 -12.69
C GLU A 16 12.24 -1.36 -12.65
N VAL A 17 11.71 -1.15 -11.45
CA VAL A 17 10.44 -0.43 -11.24
C VAL A 17 10.67 1.07 -11.36
N THR A 18 9.95 1.70 -12.29
CA THR A 18 10.02 3.13 -12.56
C THR A 18 9.12 3.92 -11.62
N ALA A 19 9.42 5.22 -11.43
CA ALA A 19 8.55 6.12 -10.68
C ALA A 19 7.10 6.12 -11.20
N ASP A 20 6.89 6.16 -12.52
CA ASP A 20 5.55 6.09 -13.11
C ASP A 20 4.80 4.81 -12.74
N LEU A 21 5.47 3.66 -12.76
CA LEU A 21 4.88 2.39 -12.35
C LEU A 21 4.50 2.39 -10.87
N ILE A 22 5.32 3.01 -10.01
CA ILE A 22 5.00 3.18 -8.57
C ILE A 22 3.73 4.02 -8.41
N VAL A 23 3.58 5.10 -9.18
CA VAL A 23 2.36 5.92 -9.15
C VAL A 23 1.15 5.12 -9.57
N ASP A 24 1.24 4.34 -10.66
CA ASP A 24 0.13 3.51 -11.13
C ASP A 24 -0.25 2.41 -10.13
N ILE A 25 0.73 1.82 -9.44
CA ILE A 25 0.49 0.88 -8.35
C ILE A 25 -0.26 1.59 -7.20
N HIS A 26 0.14 2.80 -6.81
CA HIS A 26 -0.55 3.55 -5.76
C HIS A 26 -1.98 3.92 -6.13
N VAL A 27 -2.22 4.26 -7.40
CA VAL A 27 -3.58 4.53 -7.90
C VAL A 27 -4.42 3.26 -7.81
N PHE A 28 -3.90 2.13 -8.27
CA PHE A 28 -4.59 0.85 -8.17
C PHE A 28 -4.89 0.46 -6.72
N MET A 29 -3.92 0.62 -5.82
CA MET A 29 -4.12 0.37 -4.39
C MET A 29 -5.22 1.26 -3.80
N LEU A 30 -5.28 2.54 -4.20
CA LEU A 30 -6.32 3.46 -3.76
C LEU A 30 -7.71 3.04 -4.25
N GLU A 31 -7.82 2.60 -5.51
CA GLU A 31 -9.09 2.09 -6.06
C GLU A 31 -9.57 0.85 -5.32
N GLU A 32 -8.67 -0.10 -5.07
CA GLU A 32 -8.98 -1.33 -4.33
C GLU A 32 -9.32 -1.04 -2.86
N LEU A 33 -8.64 -0.09 -2.22
CA LEU A 33 -8.98 0.34 -0.86
C LEU A 33 -10.37 1.00 -0.82
N LYS A 34 -10.66 1.92 -1.75
CA LYS A 34 -11.99 2.55 -1.86
C LYS A 34 -13.09 1.52 -2.13
N LYS A 35 -12.78 0.45 -2.87
CA LYS A 35 -13.70 -0.68 -3.09
C LYS A 35 -13.91 -1.47 -1.79
N PHE A 36 -12.83 -1.84 -1.11
CA PHE A 36 -12.88 -2.54 0.17
C PHE A 36 -13.71 -1.78 1.21
N VAL A 37 -13.49 -0.48 1.38
CA VAL A 37 -14.24 0.35 2.34
C VAL A 37 -15.73 0.40 2.01
N ARG A 38 -16.09 0.47 0.72
CA ARG A 38 -17.49 0.40 0.28
C ARG A 38 -18.11 -0.96 0.59
N GLU A 39 -17.43 -2.04 0.22
CA GLU A 39 -17.90 -3.41 0.50
C GLU A 39 -18.07 -3.64 2.00
N PHE A 40 -17.13 -3.19 2.83
CA PHE A 40 -17.24 -3.29 4.29
C PHE A 40 -18.39 -2.45 4.86
N ALA A 41 -18.64 -1.27 4.29
CA ALA A 41 -19.78 -0.44 4.70
C ALA A 41 -21.13 -1.14 4.45
N ASP A 42 -21.22 -1.97 3.41
CA ASP A 42 -22.45 -2.70 3.04
C ASP A 42 -22.66 -3.99 3.84
N ILE A 43 -21.68 -4.43 4.64
CA ILE A 43 -21.80 -5.63 5.48
C ILE A 43 -22.81 -5.38 6.62
N GLN A 44 -23.84 -6.23 6.69
CA GLN A 44 -24.73 -6.29 7.85
C GLN A 44 -23.94 -6.67 9.10
N ASP A 45 -24.19 -5.99 10.22
CA ASP A 45 -23.44 -6.15 11.47
C ASP A 45 -21.94 -5.80 11.41
N ARG A 46 -21.50 -4.92 10.50
CA ARG A 46 -20.08 -4.50 10.43
C ARG A 46 -19.48 -4.02 11.77
N ALA A 47 -20.33 -3.55 12.70
CA ALA A 47 -19.94 -3.15 14.05
C ALA A 47 -19.44 -4.30 14.94
N LYS A 48 -19.68 -5.57 14.54
CA LYS A 48 -19.16 -6.76 15.25
C LYS A 48 -17.69 -7.05 14.93
N TYR A 49 -17.14 -6.44 13.89
CA TYR A 49 -15.75 -6.67 13.49
C TYR A 49 -14.81 -5.71 14.23
N ASP A 50 -13.66 -6.23 14.65
CA ASP A 50 -12.57 -5.43 15.19
C ASP A 50 -11.87 -4.67 14.05
N LEU A 51 -11.98 -3.33 14.06
CA LEU A 51 -11.46 -2.51 12.96
C LEU A 51 -9.95 -2.63 12.77
N LYS A 52 -9.17 -2.91 13.82
CA LYS A 52 -7.71 -3.10 13.70
C LYS A 52 -7.40 -4.35 12.89
N THR A 53 -8.09 -5.45 13.21
CA THR A 53 -7.99 -6.71 12.49
C THR A 53 -8.41 -6.54 11.03
N VAL A 54 -9.53 -5.85 10.79
CA VAL A 54 -9.98 -5.57 9.42
C VAL A 54 -8.97 -4.69 8.67
N GLY A 55 -8.32 -3.73 9.33
CA GLY A 55 -7.24 -2.92 8.77
C GLY A 55 -6.00 -3.73 8.39
N ILE A 56 -5.55 -4.65 9.24
CA ILE A 56 -4.41 -5.54 8.93
C ILE A 56 -4.76 -6.44 7.74
N VAL A 57 -5.97 -7.01 7.73
CA VAL A 57 -6.43 -7.87 6.63
C VAL A 57 -6.56 -7.07 5.34
N SER A 58 -7.04 -5.82 5.39
CA SER A 58 -7.17 -4.99 4.18
C SER A 58 -5.79 -4.70 3.56
N GLN A 59 -4.78 -4.40 4.37
CA GLN A 59 -3.40 -4.25 3.91
C GLN A 59 -2.87 -5.52 3.25
N ALA A 60 -3.00 -6.68 3.91
CA ALA A 60 -2.56 -7.95 3.35
C ALA A 60 -3.26 -8.31 2.03
N VAL A 61 -4.55 -7.99 1.90
CA VAL A 61 -5.32 -8.17 0.66
C VAL A 61 -4.82 -7.23 -0.44
N LEU A 62 -4.55 -5.96 -0.12
CA LEU A 62 -4.00 -5.00 -1.08
C LEU A 62 -2.63 -5.45 -1.59
N ASP A 63 -1.73 -5.86 -0.69
CA ASP A 63 -0.39 -6.36 -1.03
C ASP A 63 -0.49 -7.59 -1.95
N SER A 64 -1.39 -8.53 -1.63
CA SER A 64 -1.63 -9.70 -2.47
C SER A 64 -2.13 -9.32 -3.87
N LYS A 65 -3.02 -8.33 -3.98
CA LYS A 65 -3.55 -7.85 -5.26
C LYS A 65 -2.48 -7.16 -6.09
N VAL A 66 -1.63 -6.35 -5.47
CA VAL A 66 -0.48 -5.72 -6.13
C VAL A 66 0.47 -6.80 -6.64
N GLY A 67 0.83 -7.77 -5.79
CA GLY A 67 1.72 -8.85 -6.18
C GLY A 67 1.18 -9.68 -7.33
N GLN A 68 -0.12 -10.00 -7.33
CA GLN A 68 -0.75 -10.72 -8.45
C GLN A 68 -0.78 -9.90 -9.75
N LYS A 69 -1.09 -8.59 -9.68
CA LYS A 69 -1.27 -7.75 -10.86
C LYS A 69 0.05 -7.31 -11.50
N TYR A 70 1.05 -7.01 -10.68
CA TYR A 70 2.31 -6.42 -11.14
C TYR A 70 3.50 -7.39 -11.04
N SER A 71 3.29 -8.60 -10.50
CA SER A 71 4.36 -9.59 -10.26
C SER A 71 5.51 -9.01 -9.43
N LEU A 72 5.16 -8.29 -8.36
CA LEU A 72 6.10 -7.65 -7.42
C LEU A 72 5.87 -8.16 -6.01
N ALA A 73 6.94 -8.49 -5.29
CA ALA A 73 6.87 -8.70 -3.85
C ALA A 73 6.81 -7.36 -3.10
N SER A 74 6.34 -7.37 -1.85
CA SER A 74 6.31 -6.16 -1.02
C SER A 74 7.72 -5.56 -0.83
N GLU A 75 8.74 -6.41 -0.70
CA GLU A 75 10.15 -5.98 -0.60
C GLU A 75 10.65 -5.28 -1.88
N ASP A 76 10.21 -5.74 -3.05
CA ASP A 76 10.52 -5.08 -4.33
C ASP A 76 9.91 -3.68 -4.35
N MET A 77 8.66 -3.55 -3.89
CA MET A 77 7.92 -2.30 -3.87
C MET A 77 8.56 -1.28 -2.92
N GLU A 78 8.88 -1.68 -1.69
CA GLU A 78 9.56 -0.81 -0.71
C GLU A 78 10.92 -0.33 -1.22
N GLY A 79 11.73 -1.25 -1.77
CA GLY A 79 13.02 -0.89 -2.38
C GLY A 79 12.86 0.10 -3.54
N SER A 80 11.84 -0.10 -4.38
CA SER A 80 11.57 0.77 -5.53
C SER A 80 11.17 2.19 -5.10
N ILE A 81 10.34 2.31 -4.05
CA ILE A 81 9.95 3.61 -3.48
C ILE A 81 11.16 4.34 -2.93
N MET A 82 12.03 3.64 -2.20
CA MET A 82 13.27 4.23 -1.68
C MET A 82 14.18 4.75 -2.81
N LEU A 83 14.37 3.96 -3.87
CA LEU A 83 15.20 4.36 -5.02
C LEU A 83 14.62 5.56 -5.80
N ASN A 84 13.29 5.70 -5.84
CA ASN A 84 12.61 6.72 -6.61
C ASN A 84 12.09 7.89 -5.75
N LYS A 85 12.37 7.93 -4.45
CA LYS A 85 11.77 8.85 -3.47
C LYS A 85 11.80 10.31 -3.94
N ASP A 86 12.93 10.79 -4.45
CA ASP A 86 13.07 12.19 -4.90
C ASP A 86 12.20 12.54 -6.11
N LYS A 87 11.94 11.57 -6.99
CA LYS A 87 11.03 11.74 -8.13
C LYS A 87 9.58 11.70 -7.65
N LEU A 88 9.24 10.74 -6.79
CA LEU A 88 7.90 10.57 -6.24
C LEU A 88 7.44 11.79 -5.42
N MET A 89 8.33 12.38 -4.62
CA MET A 89 8.03 13.61 -3.85
C MET A 89 7.73 14.83 -4.74
N LYS A 90 8.13 14.81 -6.01
CA LYS A 90 7.84 15.87 -7.00
C LYS A 90 6.66 15.54 -7.89
N ASP A 91 6.16 14.30 -7.84
CA ASP A 91 5.03 13.85 -8.64
C ASP A 91 3.72 14.21 -7.93
N MET A 92 2.97 15.15 -8.50
CA MET A 92 1.71 15.60 -7.92
C MET A 92 0.66 14.49 -7.84
N LYS A 93 0.64 13.56 -8.80
CA LYS A 93 -0.32 12.46 -8.84
C LYS A 93 0.00 11.46 -7.73
N PHE A 94 1.28 11.16 -7.51
CA PHE A 94 1.72 10.35 -6.38
C PHE A 94 1.32 11.00 -5.04
N MET A 95 1.64 12.28 -4.85
CA MET A 95 1.30 13.01 -3.63
C MET A 95 -0.20 13.05 -3.35
N GLN A 96 -1.01 13.34 -4.38
CA GLN A 96 -2.46 13.34 -4.28
C GLN A 96 -2.99 11.95 -3.91
N THR A 97 -2.54 10.92 -4.62
CA THR A 97 -2.96 9.54 -4.38
C THR A 97 -2.59 9.08 -2.97
N HIS A 98 -1.40 9.43 -2.50
CA HIS A 98 -0.94 9.13 -1.15
C HIS A 98 -1.81 9.83 -0.09
N MET A 99 -2.10 11.12 -0.27
CA MET A 99 -2.99 11.86 0.62
C MET A 99 -4.41 11.27 0.65
N GLU A 100 -4.98 10.94 -0.51
CA GLU A 100 -6.30 10.31 -0.58
C GLU A 100 -6.31 8.95 0.11
N MET A 101 -5.26 8.14 -0.05
CA MET A 101 -5.14 6.85 0.62
C MET A 101 -5.12 7.00 2.14
N GLN A 102 -4.36 7.97 2.65
CA GLN A 102 -4.33 8.30 4.08
C GLN A 102 -5.71 8.75 4.58
N GLN A 103 -6.42 9.59 3.83
CA GLN A 103 -7.77 10.03 4.20
C GLN A 103 -8.78 8.87 4.23
N VAL A 104 -8.73 7.98 3.24
CA VAL A 104 -9.61 6.81 3.20
C VAL A 104 -9.32 5.87 4.38
N MET A 105 -8.03 5.61 4.67
CA MET A 105 -7.64 4.78 5.82
C MET A 105 -8.06 5.40 7.16
N GLN A 106 -7.84 6.71 7.36
CA GLN A 106 -8.26 7.41 8.58
C GLN A 106 -9.78 7.43 8.74
N GLY A 107 -10.53 7.65 7.66
CA GLY A 107 -11.98 7.58 7.68
C GLY A 107 -12.51 6.17 7.97
N PHE A 108 -11.76 5.15 7.53
CA PHE A 108 -12.11 3.74 7.70
C PHE A 108 -11.79 3.21 9.11
N LEU A 109 -10.59 3.46 9.63
CA LEU A 109 -10.13 2.96 10.93
C LEU A 109 -10.45 3.90 12.10
N GLY A 110 -10.94 5.11 11.81
CA GLY A 110 -10.98 6.22 12.78
C GLY A 110 -9.57 6.71 13.12
N ALA A 111 -9.45 7.67 14.04
CA ALA A 111 -8.18 8.21 14.53
C ALA A 111 -7.33 7.20 15.37
N ALA A 112 -7.48 5.90 15.12
CA ALA A 112 -6.90 4.81 15.91
C ALA A 112 -5.59 4.24 15.32
N MET A 113 -4.89 5.02 14.50
CA MET A 113 -3.44 4.88 14.26
C MET A 113 -2.72 6.15 14.71
#